data_AF-A0A6I5WI71-F1
#
_entry.id   AF-A0A6I5WI71-F1
#
_cell.length_a   1.000
_cell.length_b   1.000
_cell.length_c   1.000
_cell.angle_alpha   90.00
_cell.angle_beta   90.00
_cell.angle_gamma   90.00
#
_symmetry.space_group_name_H-M   'P 1'
#
loop_
_entity.id
_entity.type
_entity.pdbx_description
1 polymer ?
#
loop_
_entity_poly.entity_id
_entity_poly.type
_entity_poly.pdbx_seq_one_letter_code
_entity_poly.pdbx_strand_id
1 'polypeptide(L)'
;MQTLTMDQGGRPMCALPVALPRCGESATLRLEIYSASGGERCGSLDASAYTCGQHGIPMMSAFELAGLTARRVPLAPDVWRPCGYVYVYQTGALAAPAGIAHPHWCDRHGCDQSGRHRSIRLPVNSGHPDPVIVDVALTHSLGGATQPTLSVTAVHDRGQEIVLSLGQARVLCHQVRRLLNLARIGRRL
;
A
#
# COMPACT_ATOMS: atom_id res chain seq x y z
N MET A 1 22.95 17.09 -5.37
CA MET A 1 23.27 15.88 -4.57
C MET A 1 22.04 15.53 -3.76
N GLN A 2 21.33 14.46 -4.14
CA GLN A 2 20.16 13.98 -3.38
C GLN A 2 20.66 13.05 -2.27
N THR A 3 20.45 13.45 -1.02
CA THR A 3 20.79 12.64 0.15
C THR A 3 19.79 11.51 0.29
N LEU A 4 20.21 10.28 -0.04
CA LEU A 4 19.40 9.08 0.16
C LEU A 4 19.27 8.83 1.67
N THR A 5 18.04 8.71 2.16
CA THR A 5 17.78 8.37 3.57
C THR A 5 17.52 6.86 3.63
N MET A 6 18.28 6.15 4.47
CA MET A 6 18.19 4.69 4.62
C MET A 6 17.16 4.35 5.70
N ASP A 7 16.37 3.29 5.51
CA ASP A 7 15.51 2.76 6.58
C ASP A 7 16.28 1.81 7.52
N GLN A 8 15.61 1.31 8.58
CA GLN A 8 16.20 0.39 9.56
C GLN A 8 16.62 -0.97 8.99
N GLY A 9 16.34 -1.25 7.70
CA GLY A 9 16.76 -2.44 6.96
C GLY A 9 17.77 -2.15 5.84
N GLY A 10 18.35 -0.95 5.78
CA GLY A 10 19.42 -0.62 4.83
C GLY A 10 18.98 -0.50 3.38
N ARG A 11 17.69 -0.25 3.11
CA ARG A 11 17.19 0.01 1.75
C ARG A 11 17.14 1.52 1.46
N PRO A 12 17.59 1.99 0.27
CA PRO A 12 17.45 3.38 -0.10
C PRO A 12 15.97 3.71 -0.30
N MET A 13 15.37 4.46 0.63
CA MET A 13 14.05 5.04 0.41
C MET A 13 14.20 6.21 -0.54
N CYS A 14 13.40 6.24 -1.61
CA CYS A 14 13.25 7.46 -2.37
C CYS A 14 12.66 8.52 -1.43
N ALA A 15 13.36 9.63 -1.26
CA ALA A 15 12.82 10.77 -0.52
C ALA A 15 11.55 11.24 -1.24
N LEU A 16 10.53 11.68 -0.48
CA LEU A 16 9.41 12.37 -1.10
C LEU A 16 9.96 13.52 -1.96
N PRO A 17 9.34 13.80 -3.12
CA PRO A 17 9.78 14.90 -3.98
C PRO A 17 9.51 16.29 -3.36
N VAL A 18 9.10 16.33 -2.10
CA VAL A 18 8.71 17.50 -1.34
C VAL A 18 9.32 17.40 0.07
N ALA A 19 10.00 18.45 0.49
CA ALA A 19 10.41 18.61 1.88
C ALA A 19 9.20 19.02 2.73
N LEU A 20 8.95 18.28 3.81
CA LEU A 20 7.79 18.54 4.66
C LEU A 20 8.18 19.33 5.91
N PRO A 21 7.40 20.36 6.28
CA PRO A 21 7.60 21.05 7.53
C PRO A 21 7.37 20.09 8.70
N ARG A 22 8.21 20.23 9.73
CA ARG A 22 8.11 19.48 10.99
C ARG A 22 8.10 20.50 12.12
N CYS A 23 7.07 20.46 12.95
CA CYS A 23 6.95 21.33 14.13
C CYS A 23 6.95 20.58 15.46
N GLY A 24 7.04 19.25 15.44
CA GLY A 24 7.02 18.43 16.66
C GLY A 24 5.62 18.17 17.24
N GLU A 25 4.61 18.95 16.85
CA GLU A 25 3.22 18.75 17.26
C GLU A 25 2.65 17.40 16.82
N SER A 26 1.64 16.93 17.55
CA SER A 26 0.89 15.72 17.16
C SER A 26 0.12 15.98 15.87
N ALA A 27 0.19 15.04 14.93
CA ALA A 27 -0.63 15.09 13.74
C ALA A 27 -2.11 14.92 14.11
N THR A 28 -2.95 15.74 13.51
CA THR A 28 -4.42 15.66 13.63
C THR A 28 -5.08 15.22 12.32
N LEU A 29 -4.29 15.17 11.24
CA LEU A 29 -4.74 14.86 9.90
C LEU A 29 -3.81 13.83 9.26
N ARG A 30 -4.40 12.88 8.52
CA ARG A 30 -3.68 12.04 7.57
C ARG A 30 -3.93 12.55 6.15
N LEU A 31 -2.87 12.71 5.38
CA LEU A 31 -2.91 12.98 3.95
C LEU A 31 -2.53 11.69 3.23
N GLU A 32 -3.45 11.14 2.46
CA GLU A 32 -3.18 10.06 1.52
C GLU A 32 -2.67 10.64 0.21
N ILE A 33 -1.54 10.15 -0.27
CA ILE A 33 -0.80 10.71 -1.40
C ILE A 33 -0.84 9.69 -2.53
N TYR A 34 -1.23 10.14 -3.72
CA TYR A 34 -1.42 9.31 -4.90
C TYR A 34 -0.63 9.90 -6.07
N SER A 35 0.15 9.09 -6.77
CA SER A 35 0.75 9.44 -8.05
C SER A 35 -0.29 9.34 -9.16
N ALA A 36 -0.19 10.20 -10.18
CA ALA A 36 -1.04 10.09 -11.36
C ALA A 36 -0.70 8.78 -12.11
N SER A 37 -1.69 7.91 -12.29
CA SER A 37 -1.58 6.75 -13.19
C SER A 37 -2.22 7.13 -14.51
N GLY A 38 -1.49 7.01 -15.62
CA GLY A 38 -1.87 7.52 -16.94
C GLY A 38 -3.36 7.41 -17.28
N GLY A 39 -4.11 8.51 -17.08
CA GLY A 39 -5.53 8.65 -17.42
C GLY A 39 -6.54 8.46 -16.28
N GLU A 40 -6.17 7.94 -15.11
CA GLU A 40 -7.10 7.79 -13.97
C GLU A 40 -6.99 8.96 -12.98
N ARG A 41 -8.13 9.42 -12.45
CA ARG A 41 -8.23 10.61 -11.56
C ARG A 41 -7.47 10.47 -10.24
N CYS A 42 -7.18 9.25 -9.79
CA CYS A 42 -6.28 8.95 -8.68
C CYS A 42 -5.57 7.63 -8.99
N GLY A 43 -4.24 7.59 -8.97
CA GLY A 43 -3.48 6.35 -9.16
C GLY A 43 -3.39 5.48 -7.90
N SER A 44 -2.33 4.69 -7.79
CA SER A 44 -2.01 3.90 -6.59
C SER A 44 -1.84 4.80 -5.35
N LEU A 45 -2.15 4.29 -4.15
CA LEU A 45 -1.79 4.98 -2.91
C LEU A 45 -0.29 4.82 -2.69
N ASP A 46 0.42 5.94 -2.73
CA ASP A 46 1.87 5.98 -2.70
C ASP A 46 2.44 6.23 -1.31
N ALA A 47 1.77 7.09 -0.53
CA ALA A 47 2.21 7.43 0.80
C ALA A 47 1.07 7.91 1.69
N SER A 48 1.33 7.93 3.00
CA SER A 48 0.53 8.62 4.00
C SER A 48 1.41 9.60 4.75
N ALA A 49 1.13 10.90 4.61
CA ALA A 49 1.76 11.95 5.42
C ALA A 49 0.85 12.34 6.59
N TYR A 50 1.46 12.72 7.71
CA TYR A 50 0.77 13.05 8.95
C TYR A 50 1.08 14.49 9.29
N THR A 51 0.04 15.29 9.51
CA THR A 51 0.16 16.74 9.63
C THR A 51 -0.73 17.30 10.72
N CYS A 52 -0.29 18.36 11.39
CA CYS A 52 -1.13 19.11 12.31
C CYS A 52 -2.06 20.06 11.53
N GLY A 53 -3.02 20.67 12.22
CA GLY A 53 -3.98 21.59 11.58
C GLY A 53 -3.33 22.76 10.85
N GLN A 54 -2.17 23.23 11.33
CA GLN A 54 -1.43 24.34 10.72
C GLN A 54 -0.74 23.95 9.41
N HIS A 55 -0.15 22.76 9.34
CA HIS A 55 0.63 22.34 8.18
C HIS A 55 -0.17 21.56 7.13
N GLY A 56 -1.46 21.28 7.38
CA GLY A 56 -2.28 20.49 6.46
C GLY A 56 -2.47 21.10 5.08
N ILE A 57 -2.79 22.40 5.00
CA ILE A 57 -2.95 23.10 3.69
C ILE A 57 -1.60 23.22 2.98
N PRO A 58 -0.53 23.76 3.60
CA PRO A 58 0.76 23.89 2.93
C PRO A 58 1.32 22.57 2.39
N MET A 59 1.19 21.47 3.14
CA MET A 59 1.67 20.16 2.68
C MET A 59 0.88 19.63 1.47
N MET A 60 -0.44 19.82 1.43
CA MET A 60 -1.24 19.40 0.27
C MET A 60 -0.84 20.15 -0.99
N SER A 61 -0.70 21.49 -0.91
CA SER A 61 -0.26 22.30 -2.05
C SER A 61 1.13 21.91 -2.53
N ALA A 62 2.03 21.55 -1.62
CA ALA A 62 3.36 21.10 -1.98
C ALA A 62 3.34 19.74 -2.73
N PHE A 63 2.43 18.82 -2.37
CA PHE A 63 2.21 17.59 -3.14
C PHE A 63 1.63 17.85 -4.52
N GLU A 64 0.63 18.73 -4.62
CA GLU A 64 0.02 19.11 -5.90
C GLU A 64 1.05 19.73 -6.86
N LEU A 65 1.91 20.62 -6.36
CA LEU A 65 3.03 21.19 -7.12
C LEU A 65 4.04 20.15 -7.60
N ALA A 66 4.18 19.04 -6.85
CA ALA A 66 5.02 17.91 -7.23
C ALA A 66 4.31 16.90 -8.16
N GLY A 67 3.11 17.23 -8.67
CA GLY A 67 2.33 16.35 -9.55
C GLY A 67 1.68 15.16 -8.84
N LEU A 68 1.53 15.23 -7.52
CA LEU A 68 0.87 14.21 -6.70
C LEU A 68 -0.51 14.72 -6.26
N THR A 69 -1.48 13.81 -6.15
CA THR A 69 -2.78 14.12 -5.57
C THR A 69 -2.75 13.79 -4.08
N ALA A 70 -3.07 14.76 -3.22
CA ALA A 70 -3.20 14.55 -1.78
C ALA A 70 -4.67 14.61 -1.35
N ARG A 71 -5.12 13.62 -0.58
CA ARG A 71 -6.47 13.57 -0.02
C ARG A 71 -6.42 13.56 1.49
N ARG A 72 -7.22 14.44 2.11
CA ARG A 72 -7.42 14.40 3.57
C ARG A 72 -8.26 13.20 3.96
N VAL A 73 -7.78 12.49 4.96
CA VAL A 73 -8.50 11.42 5.63
C VAL A 73 -8.42 11.65 7.14
N PRO A 74 -9.53 11.49 7.87
CA PRO A 74 -9.51 11.55 9.33
C PRO A 74 -8.47 10.58 9.90
N LEU A 75 -7.72 11.04 10.90
CA LEU A 75 -6.81 10.18 11.63
C LEU A 75 -7.63 9.22 12.51
N ALA A 76 -7.26 7.94 12.53
CA ALA A 76 -7.88 7.00 13.45
C ALA A 76 -7.50 7.38 14.90
N PRO A 77 -8.42 7.22 15.88
CA PRO A 77 -8.24 7.74 17.24
C PRO A 77 -7.07 7.10 18.01
N ASP A 78 -6.60 5.93 17.57
CA ASP A 78 -5.51 5.15 18.13
C ASP A 78 -4.15 5.37 17.44
N VAL A 79 -4.09 6.20 16.39
CA VAL A 79 -2.87 6.43 15.62
C VAL A 79 -2.18 7.72 16.10
N TRP A 80 -1.03 7.58 16.75
CA TRP A 80 -0.17 8.71 17.11
C TRP A 80 1.03 8.84 16.18
N ARG A 81 1.21 10.00 15.53
CA ARG A 81 2.40 10.33 14.72
C ARG A 81 2.73 11.82 14.86
N PRO A 82 4.01 12.22 14.81
CA PRO A 82 4.38 13.63 14.80
C PRO A 82 4.09 14.27 13.43
N CYS A 83 3.83 15.58 13.43
CA CYS A 83 3.68 16.37 12.21
C CYS A 83 4.93 16.26 11.33
N GLY A 84 4.72 15.99 10.04
CA GLY A 84 5.76 15.76 9.03
C GLY A 84 6.32 14.34 9.02
N TYR A 85 5.72 13.41 9.76
CA TYR A 85 5.94 11.98 9.58
C TYR A 85 5.31 11.53 8.25
N VAL A 86 6.01 10.66 7.52
CA VAL A 86 5.49 10.06 6.29
C VAL A 86 5.80 8.58 6.26
N TYR A 87 4.80 7.82 5.82
CA TYR A 87 4.94 6.42 5.49
C TYR A 87 4.78 6.25 3.97
N VAL A 88 5.82 5.79 3.28
CA VAL A 88 5.78 5.49 1.85
C VAL A 88 5.42 4.02 1.67
N TYR A 89 4.37 3.74 0.90
CA TYR A 89 3.97 2.37 0.58
C TYR A 89 4.89 1.81 -0.49
N GLN A 90 5.45 0.63 -0.25
CA GLN A 90 6.31 -0.07 -1.20
C GLN A 90 5.58 -0.47 -2.50
N THR A 91 4.24 -0.45 -2.48
CA THR A 91 3.38 -0.71 -3.64
C THR A 91 3.14 0.54 -4.51
N GLY A 92 3.61 1.71 -4.06
CA GLY A 92 3.51 2.98 -4.76
C GLY A 92 4.59 3.18 -5.83
N ALA A 93 4.29 3.98 -6.84
CA ALA A 93 5.26 4.62 -7.73
C ALA A 93 6.33 5.44 -7.00
N LEU A 94 6.06 5.97 -5.79
CA LEU A 94 7.06 6.67 -4.98
C LEU A 94 8.15 5.75 -4.38
N ALA A 95 8.04 4.43 -4.51
CA ALA A 95 8.93 3.51 -3.80
C ALA A 95 10.34 3.33 -4.42
N ALA A 96 10.63 3.72 -5.68
CA ALA A 96 11.99 3.80 -6.28
C ALA A 96 11.98 4.28 -7.77
N PRO A 97 13.10 4.71 -8.40
CA PRO A 97 13.10 5.41 -9.69
C PRO A 97 13.00 4.49 -10.92
N ALA A 98 12.57 5.07 -12.05
CA ALA A 98 12.37 4.38 -13.33
C ALA A 98 13.64 3.65 -13.82
N GLY A 99 13.49 2.37 -14.18
CA GLY A 99 14.57 1.52 -14.71
C GLY A 99 14.77 0.16 -14.01
N ILE A 100 13.86 -0.27 -13.14
CA ILE A 100 14.07 -1.46 -12.30
C ILE A 100 13.60 -2.72 -13.01
N ALA A 101 14.47 -3.71 -13.12
CA ALA A 101 14.17 -5.09 -13.56
C ALA A 101 13.11 -5.81 -12.69
N HIS A 102 12.58 -5.16 -11.65
CA HIS A 102 11.57 -5.67 -10.72
C HIS A 102 10.53 -4.59 -10.39
N PRO A 103 9.23 -4.92 -10.37
CA PRO A 103 8.18 -4.05 -9.85
C PRO A 103 8.43 -3.61 -8.40
N HIS A 104 7.96 -2.43 -8.02
CA HIS A 104 8.20 -1.82 -6.71
C HIS A 104 7.76 -2.69 -5.51
N TRP A 105 6.65 -3.42 -5.68
CA TRP A 105 6.10 -4.31 -4.66
C TRP A 105 6.85 -5.65 -4.54
N CYS A 106 7.80 -5.93 -5.42
CA CYS A 106 8.53 -7.19 -5.46
C CYS A 106 9.47 -7.34 -4.25
N ASP A 107 9.39 -8.47 -3.53
CA ASP A 107 10.28 -8.83 -2.41
C ASP A 107 11.69 -9.21 -2.88
N ARG A 108 11.82 -9.50 -4.19
CA ARG A 108 13.05 -9.86 -4.93
C ARG A 108 13.58 -11.25 -4.60
N HIS A 109 12.88 -12.03 -3.78
CA HIS A 109 13.33 -13.34 -3.36
C HIS A 109 12.99 -14.39 -4.43
N GLY A 110 14.02 -15.03 -5.00
CA GLY A 110 13.84 -16.14 -5.95
C GLY A 110 13.10 -15.78 -7.23
N CYS A 111 13.13 -14.51 -7.66
CA CYS A 111 12.43 -14.05 -8.86
C CYS A 111 12.92 -14.76 -10.13
N ASP A 112 14.24 -14.81 -10.32
CA ASP A 112 14.85 -15.42 -11.51
C ASP A 112 14.55 -16.92 -11.59
N GLN A 113 14.59 -17.61 -10.44
CA GLN A 113 14.30 -19.04 -10.36
C GLN A 113 12.81 -19.35 -10.56
N SER A 114 11.92 -18.46 -10.11
CA SER A 114 10.48 -18.65 -10.22
C SER A 114 9.87 -18.10 -11.50
N GLY A 115 10.65 -17.33 -12.29
CA GLY A 115 10.15 -16.62 -13.47
C GLY A 115 9.01 -15.65 -13.14
N ARG A 116 8.90 -15.19 -11.88
CA ARG A 116 7.87 -14.24 -11.44
C ARG A 116 8.36 -13.33 -10.34
N HIS A 117 7.91 -12.08 -10.39
CA HIS A 117 7.94 -11.16 -9.28
C HIS A 117 6.84 -11.50 -8.29
N ARG A 118 7.16 -11.42 -6.99
CA ARG A 118 6.22 -11.68 -5.89
C ARG A 118 6.39 -10.61 -4.82
N SER A 119 5.29 -10.14 -4.22
CA SER A 119 5.37 -9.27 -3.05
C SER A 119 5.65 -10.06 -1.77
N ILE A 120 6.00 -9.35 -0.70
CA ILE A 120 5.99 -9.92 0.65
C ILE A 120 4.61 -10.58 0.88
N ARG A 121 4.63 -11.80 1.44
CA ARG A 121 3.41 -12.50 1.84
C ARG A 121 2.84 -11.84 3.08
N LEU A 122 1.61 -11.36 2.98
CA LEU A 122 0.90 -10.79 4.10
C LEU A 122 -0.01 -11.88 4.69
N PRO A 123 0.26 -12.33 5.93
CA PRO A 123 -0.61 -13.27 6.60
C PRO A 123 -1.92 -12.56 6.97
N VAL A 124 -3.05 -13.11 6.53
CA VAL A 124 -4.38 -12.67 6.92
C VAL A 124 -4.92 -13.69 7.92
N ASN A 125 -5.21 -13.21 9.12
CA ASN A 125 -5.82 -13.99 10.20
C ASN A 125 -7.20 -13.42 10.52
N SER A 126 -8.17 -14.30 10.78
CA SER A 126 -9.53 -13.96 11.17
C SER A 126 -9.65 -13.40 12.60
N GLY A 127 -8.60 -13.53 13.42
CA GLY A 127 -8.60 -13.19 14.85
C GLY A 127 -9.43 -14.15 15.70
N HIS A 128 -9.88 -15.28 15.12
CA HIS A 128 -10.69 -16.30 15.77
C HIS A 128 -9.87 -17.59 16.00
N PRO A 129 -10.30 -18.46 16.92
CA PRO A 129 -9.59 -19.71 17.23
C PRO A 129 -9.54 -20.70 16.06
N ASP A 130 -10.30 -20.48 14.99
CA ASP A 130 -10.18 -21.27 13.77
C ASP A 130 -8.92 -20.85 12.99
N PRO A 131 -7.94 -21.76 12.81
CA PRO A 131 -6.55 -21.41 12.52
C PRO A 131 -6.26 -21.07 11.06
N VAL A 132 -7.27 -20.74 10.25
CA VAL A 132 -7.07 -20.53 8.81
C VAL A 132 -6.33 -19.22 8.56
N ILE A 133 -5.00 -19.32 8.54
CA ILE A 133 -4.11 -18.28 8.05
C ILE A 133 -4.08 -18.38 6.53
N VAL A 134 -4.31 -17.24 5.88
CA VAL A 134 -4.23 -17.12 4.43
C VAL A 134 -3.13 -16.13 4.09
N ASP A 135 -2.14 -16.56 3.33
CA ASP A 135 -1.13 -15.67 2.78
C ASP A 135 -1.66 -15.01 1.51
N VAL A 136 -1.49 -13.69 1.42
CA VAL A 136 -1.83 -12.92 0.23
C VAL A 136 -0.57 -12.25 -0.32
N ALA A 137 -0.33 -12.38 -1.63
CA ALA A 137 0.77 -11.70 -2.31
C ALA A 137 0.39 -11.26 -3.74
N LEU A 138 0.94 -10.14 -4.18
CA LEU A 138 0.92 -9.74 -5.59
C LEU A 138 1.95 -10.55 -6.36
N THR A 139 1.60 -11.01 -7.55
CA THR A 139 2.48 -11.78 -8.44
C THR A 139 2.42 -11.25 -9.87
N HIS A 140 3.55 -11.30 -10.58
CA HIS A 140 3.64 -10.87 -11.97
C HIS A 140 4.74 -11.65 -12.68
N SER A 141 4.44 -12.28 -13.82
CA SER A 141 5.38 -13.12 -14.55
C SER A 141 6.47 -12.31 -15.26
N LEU A 142 7.70 -12.82 -15.21
CA LEU A 142 8.85 -12.34 -15.98
C LEU A 142 8.75 -12.95 -17.40
N GLY A 143 7.99 -12.34 -18.32
CA GLY A 143 7.93 -12.87 -19.69
C GLY A 143 6.81 -12.40 -20.61
N GLY A 144 5.98 -11.44 -20.20
CA GLY A 144 4.95 -10.88 -21.07
C GLY A 144 4.22 -9.71 -20.43
N ALA A 145 3.44 -8.98 -21.23
CA ALA A 145 2.58 -7.88 -20.79
C ALA A 145 1.34 -8.40 -20.02
N THR A 146 1.53 -9.33 -19.10
CA THR A 146 0.47 -9.83 -18.23
C THR A 146 0.21 -8.83 -17.11
N GLN A 147 -1.06 -8.58 -16.79
CA GLN A 147 -1.34 -7.76 -15.62
C GLN A 147 -0.91 -8.48 -14.34
N PRO A 148 -0.49 -7.76 -13.28
CA PRO A 148 -0.28 -8.35 -11.97
C PRO A 148 -1.53 -9.10 -11.50
N THR A 149 -1.32 -10.19 -10.77
CA THR A 149 -2.37 -11.01 -10.18
C THR A 149 -2.23 -11.03 -8.66
N LEU A 150 -3.33 -11.33 -7.97
CA LEU A 150 -3.35 -11.60 -6.54
C LEU A 150 -3.28 -13.12 -6.34
N SER A 151 -2.27 -13.59 -5.64
CA SER A 151 -2.16 -14.96 -5.14
C SER A 151 -2.67 -15.02 -3.70
N VAL A 152 -3.55 -15.99 -3.43
CA VAL A 152 -4.14 -16.25 -2.12
C VAL A 152 -3.86 -17.71 -1.79
N THR A 153 -3.08 -17.97 -0.75
CA THR A 153 -2.64 -19.32 -0.38
C THR A 153 -3.10 -19.63 1.04
N ALA A 154 -3.95 -20.65 1.21
CA ALA A 154 -4.29 -21.13 2.54
C ALA A 154 -3.09 -21.87 3.14
N VAL A 155 -2.67 -21.53 4.36
CA VAL A 155 -1.45 -22.09 4.98
C VAL A 155 -1.66 -23.52 5.50
N HIS A 156 -2.88 -24.05 5.49
CA HIS A 156 -3.16 -25.44 5.90
C HIS A 156 -2.77 -26.49 4.85
N ASP A 157 -2.13 -27.53 5.37
CA ASP A 157 -1.74 -28.89 4.95
C ASP A 157 -1.46 -29.23 3.48
N ARG A 158 -1.95 -28.47 2.49
CA ARG A 158 -1.58 -28.60 1.06
C ARG A 158 -1.50 -27.28 0.29
N GLY A 159 -1.63 -26.12 0.94
CA GLY A 159 -1.19 -24.86 0.33
C GLY A 159 -1.84 -24.54 -1.01
N GLN A 160 -3.17 -24.66 -1.14
CA GLN A 160 -3.83 -24.39 -2.42
C GLN A 160 -3.71 -22.89 -2.76
N GLU A 161 -2.95 -22.59 -3.80
CA GLU A 161 -2.78 -21.23 -4.35
C GLU A 161 -3.96 -20.93 -5.29
N ILE A 162 -4.75 -19.93 -4.94
CA ILE A 162 -5.77 -19.34 -5.81
C ILE A 162 -5.18 -18.08 -6.42
N VAL A 163 -5.14 -18.01 -7.75
CA VAL A 163 -4.66 -16.84 -8.49
C VAL A 163 -5.84 -16.09 -9.07
N LEU A 164 -5.94 -14.80 -8.77
CA LEU A 164 -7.00 -13.91 -9.22
C LEU A 164 -6.40 -12.75 -10.01
N SER A 165 -7.08 -12.30 -11.07
CA SER A 165 -6.78 -10.98 -11.63
C SER A 165 -7.10 -9.87 -10.63
N LEU A 166 -6.51 -8.68 -10.78
CA LEU A 166 -6.84 -7.54 -9.90
C LEU A 166 -8.33 -7.16 -9.96
N GLY A 167 -8.96 -7.29 -11.13
CA GLY A 167 -10.40 -7.08 -11.29
C GLY A 167 -11.22 -8.10 -10.49
N GLN A 168 -10.89 -9.38 -10.58
CA GLN A 168 -11.53 -10.44 -9.81
C GLN A 168 -11.34 -10.25 -8.30
N ALA A 169 -10.13 -9.89 -7.86
CA ALA A 169 -9.83 -9.60 -6.46
C ALA A 169 -10.67 -8.44 -5.92
N ARG A 170 -10.84 -7.35 -6.69
CA ARG A 170 -11.71 -6.22 -6.31
C ARG A 170 -13.17 -6.65 -6.15
N VAL A 171 -13.69 -7.43 -7.09
CA VAL A 171 -15.06 -7.97 -7.02
C VAL A 171 -15.23 -8.87 -5.80
N LEU A 172 -14.30 -9.79 -5.55
CA LEU A 172 -14.33 -10.67 -4.37
C LEU A 172 -14.34 -9.86 -3.07
N CYS A 173 -13.44 -8.89 -2.92
CA CYS A 173 -13.40 -7.99 -1.77
C CYS A 173 -14.74 -7.26 -1.55
N HIS A 174 -15.36 -6.78 -2.63
CA HIS A 174 -16.67 -6.15 -2.54
C HIS A 174 -17.75 -7.12 -2.07
N GLN A 175 -17.82 -8.33 -2.65
CA GLN A 175 -18.81 -9.34 -2.27
C GLN A 175 -18.64 -9.80 -0.82
N VAL A 176 -17.40 -10.04 -0.37
CA VAL A 176 -17.11 -10.40 1.02
C VAL A 176 -17.56 -9.29 1.98
N ARG A 177 -17.22 -8.03 1.69
CA ARG A 177 -17.69 -6.88 2.50
C ARG A 177 -19.21 -6.80 2.55
N ARG A 178 -19.89 -7.02 1.42
CA ARG A 178 -21.35 -7.04 1.35
C ARG A 178 -21.95 -8.13 2.23
N LEU A 179 -21.43 -9.36 2.15
CA LEU A 179 -21.87 -10.48 2.99
C LEU A 179 -21.66 -10.20 4.48
N LEU A 180 -20.49 -9.67 4.87
CA LEU A 180 -20.20 -9.29 6.25
C LEU A 180 -21.16 -8.21 6.76
N ASN A 181 -21.51 -7.24 5.93
CA ASN A 181 -22.49 -6.21 6.30
C ASN A 181 -23.88 -6.81 6.51
N LEU A 182 -24.32 -7.72 5.63
CA LEU A 182 -25.60 -8.43 5.79
C LEU A 182 -25.63 -9.26 7.08
N ALA A 183 -24.54 -10.00 7.38
CA ALA A 183 -24.42 -10.79 8.60
C ALA A 183 -24.35 -9.95 9.90
N ARG A 184 -24.01 -8.66 9.81
CA ARG A 184 -24.08 -7.72 10.94
C ARG A 184 -25.50 -7.18 11.14
N ILE A 185 -26.25 -6.97 10.07
CA ILE A 185 -27.65 -6.52 10.12
C ILE A 185 -28.53 -7.61 10.75
N GLY A 186 -28.31 -8.88 10.42
CA GLY A 186 -29.03 -10.02 11.01
C GLY A 186 -28.75 -10.28 12.50
N ARG A 187 -27.77 -9.61 13.12
CA ARG A 187 -27.43 -9.72 14.55
C ARG A 187 -28.01 -8.60 15.42
N ARG A 188 -28.84 -7.72 14.85
CA ARG A 188 -29.54 -6.62 15.56
C ARG A 188 -31.04 -6.85 15.73
N LEU A 189 -31.51 -8.10 15.56
CA LEU A 189 -32.88 -8.53 15.85
C LEU A 189 -32.86 -9.49 17.03
#